data_AF-A0A7Z8VPZ3-F1
#
_entry.id   AF-A0A7Z8VPZ3-F1
#
_cell.length_a   1.000
_cell.length_b   1.000
_cell.length_c   1.000
_cell.angle_alpha   90.00
_cell.angle_beta   90.00
_cell.angle_gamma   90.00
#
_symmetry.space_group_name_H-M   'P 1'
#
loop_
_entity.id
_entity.type
_entity.pdbx_description
1 polymer ?
#
loop_
_entity_poly.entity_id
_entity_poly.type
_entity_poly.pdbx_seq_one_letter_code
_entity_poly.pdbx_strand_id
1 'polypeptide(L)'
;MQTFLQHGDRQVDQIRRRVIEGETIPHDEKVFSLFQPHTEWISKGKAGVPVELGIRVCIMEDYHGFILHHKVMQKETDDKVAIEMVKLTQAKFSEFNACSFDKGFHSKSNQSGLKEILDEVTLPKKGKLSIKDQQREYAEEFKQAKKKHSAVESAINALQVHGLSKCRDHGIEGFERYTALAILSRNIQKVGAIKRDMERQRLAEEKKQAA
;
A
#
# COMPACT_ATOMS: atom_id res chain seq x y z
N MET A 1 -18.36 3.48 -27.85
CA MET A 1 -18.96 2.34 -28.56
C MET A 1 -17.88 1.43 -29.17
N GLN A 2 -16.92 1.98 -29.94
CA GLN A 2 -15.83 1.21 -30.55
C GLN A 2 -15.00 0.36 -29.56
N THR A 3 -14.65 0.91 -28.38
CA THR A 3 -13.93 0.17 -27.34
C THR A 3 -14.69 -1.07 -26.84
N PHE A 4 -16.00 -0.97 -26.67
CA PHE A 4 -16.82 -2.10 -26.22
C PHE A 4 -16.98 -3.17 -27.30
N LEU A 5 -17.01 -2.79 -28.59
CA LEU A 5 -16.97 -3.73 -29.69
C LEU A 5 -15.64 -4.52 -29.70
N GLN A 6 -14.51 -3.84 -29.52
CA GLN A 6 -13.20 -4.50 -29.41
C GLN A 6 -13.13 -5.48 -28.22
N HIS A 7 -13.77 -5.15 -27.09
CA HIS A 7 -13.90 -6.09 -25.97
C HIS A 7 -14.78 -7.29 -26.32
N GLY A 8 -15.85 -7.08 -27.09
CA GLY A 8 -16.68 -8.16 -27.63
C GLY A 8 -15.86 -9.11 -28.52
N ASP A 9 -15.12 -8.57 -29.47
CA ASP A 9 -14.26 -9.35 -30.38
C ASP A 9 -13.21 -10.15 -29.59
N ARG A 10 -12.56 -9.53 -28.60
CA ARG A 10 -11.62 -10.21 -27.70
C ARG A 10 -12.26 -11.36 -26.94
N GLN A 11 -13.48 -11.17 -26.44
CA GLN A 11 -14.17 -12.20 -25.67
C GLN A 11 -14.54 -13.39 -26.56
N VAL A 12 -14.96 -13.14 -27.81
CA VAL A 12 -15.22 -14.18 -28.81
C VAL A 12 -13.95 -14.98 -29.10
N ASP A 13 -12.83 -14.30 -29.35
CA ASP A 13 -11.52 -14.93 -29.59
C ASP A 13 -11.08 -15.80 -28.41
N GLN A 14 -11.11 -15.26 -27.19
CA GLN A 14 -10.69 -15.96 -25.98
C GLN A 14 -11.57 -17.18 -25.67
N ILE A 15 -12.89 -17.10 -25.91
CA ILE A 15 -13.79 -18.24 -25.76
C ILE A 15 -13.45 -19.33 -26.77
N ARG A 16 -13.26 -18.97 -28.04
CA ARG A 16 -12.88 -19.93 -29.07
C ARG A 16 -11.58 -20.66 -28.72
N ARG A 17 -10.51 -19.90 -28.45
CA ARG A 17 -9.19 -20.46 -28.11
C ARG A 17 -9.26 -21.37 -26.88
N ARG A 18 -9.98 -20.94 -25.83
CA ARG A 18 -10.07 -21.71 -24.58
C ARG A 18 -10.97 -22.95 -24.69
N VAL A 19 -12.15 -22.82 -25.29
CA VAL A 19 -13.20 -23.86 -25.23
C VAL A 19 -13.11 -24.81 -26.42
N ILE A 20 -12.82 -24.28 -27.62
CA ILE A 20 -12.78 -25.08 -28.86
C ILE A 20 -11.37 -25.62 -29.09
N GLU A 21 -10.35 -24.78 -28.92
CA GLU A 21 -8.96 -25.13 -29.24
C GLU A 21 -8.19 -25.67 -28.01
N GLY A 22 -8.78 -25.59 -26.81
CA GLY A 22 -8.21 -26.13 -25.57
C GLY A 22 -7.04 -25.32 -25.01
N GLU A 23 -6.83 -24.10 -25.50
CA GLU A 23 -5.69 -23.26 -25.10
C GLU A 23 -5.85 -22.68 -23.68
N THR A 24 -4.71 -22.45 -23.02
CA THR A 24 -4.67 -21.66 -21.78
C THR A 24 -4.40 -20.20 -22.12
N ILE A 25 -5.41 -19.35 -21.95
CA ILE A 25 -5.27 -17.90 -22.19
C ILE A 25 -4.27 -17.30 -21.19
N PRO A 26 -3.19 -16.65 -21.69
CA PRO A 26 -2.23 -15.90 -20.88
C PRO A 26 -2.91 -14.87 -19.98
N HIS A 27 -2.28 -14.55 -18.84
CA HIS A 27 -2.90 -13.66 -17.85
C HIS A 27 -2.98 -12.21 -18.32
N ASP A 28 -1.97 -11.75 -19.06
CA ASP A 28 -1.85 -10.41 -19.64
C ASP A 28 -2.85 -10.14 -20.77
N GLU A 29 -3.41 -11.18 -21.40
CA GLU A 29 -4.50 -11.05 -22.36
C GLU A 29 -5.87 -10.84 -21.69
N LYS A 30 -6.01 -11.16 -20.40
CA LYS A 30 -7.29 -11.08 -19.68
C LYS A 30 -7.61 -9.65 -19.30
N VAL A 31 -8.89 -9.32 -19.34
CA VAL A 31 -9.41 -8.03 -18.86
C VAL A 31 -10.38 -8.26 -17.73
N PHE A 32 -10.14 -7.55 -16.63
CA PHE A 32 -10.90 -7.69 -15.38
C PHE A 32 -11.97 -6.62 -15.19
N SER A 33 -11.94 -5.55 -16.01
CA SER A 33 -12.98 -4.53 -16.04
C SER A 33 -13.03 -3.86 -17.41
N LEU A 34 -14.23 -3.79 -18.00
CA LEU A 34 -14.48 -3.10 -19.27
C LEU A 34 -14.45 -1.57 -19.10
N PHE A 35 -14.79 -1.08 -17.91
CA PHE A 35 -14.86 0.35 -17.60
C PHE A 35 -13.55 0.91 -17.06
N GLN A 36 -12.72 0.04 -16.47
CA GLN A 36 -11.42 0.37 -15.91
C GLN A 36 -10.40 -0.69 -16.37
N PRO A 37 -9.90 -0.63 -17.62
CA PRO A 37 -9.02 -1.67 -18.17
C PRO A 37 -7.71 -1.89 -17.41
N HIS A 38 -7.34 -0.96 -16.52
CA HIS A 38 -6.20 -1.06 -15.62
C HIS A 38 -6.47 -1.90 -14.35
N THR A 39 -7.71 -2.37 -14.12
CA THR A 39 -8.01 -3.24 -12.97
C THR A 39 -7.19 -4.52 -13.05
N GLU A 40 -6.50 -4.86 -11.97
CA GLU A 40 -5.65 -6.03 -11.86
C GLU A 40 -6.27 -7.12 -10.99
N TRP A 41 -5.84 -8.35 -11.24
CA TRP A 41 -6.14 -9.51 -10.44
C TRP A 41 -5.10 -9.66 -9.33
N ILE A 42 -5.49 -9.36 -8.09
CA ILE A 42 -4.61 -9.33 -6.92
C ILE A 42 -4.82 -10.59 -6.10
N SER A 43 -3.89 -11.55 -6.19
CA SER A 43 -3.89 -12.73 -5.32
C SER A 43 -3.39 -12.38 -3.92
N LYS A 44 -4.26 -12.47 -2.91
CA LYS A 44 -3.93 -12.17 -1.50
C LYS A 44 -3.43 -13.38 -0.72
N GLY A 45 -3.64 -14.60 -1.22
CA GLY A 45 -3.15 -15.85 -0.60
C GLY A 45 -3.69 -16.11 0.82
N LYS A 46 -4.78 -15.44 1.23
CA LYS A 46 -5.47 -15.63 2.51
C LYS A 46 -6.63 -16.62 2.35
N ALA A 47 -6.93 -17.41 3.38
CA ALA A 47 -8.11 -18.27 3.40
C ALA A 47 -9.39 -17.40 3.35
N GLY A 48 -10.30 -17.67 2.42
CA GLY A 48 -11.60 -17.00 2.29
C GLY A 48 -11.71 -15.97 1.16
N VAL A 49 -10.73 -15.09 0.99
CA VAL A 49 -10.65 -14.16 -0.17
C VAL A 49 -9.34 -14.42 -0.91
N PRO A 50 -9.33 -15.41 -1.83
CA PRO A 50 -8.10 -15.77 -2.53
C PRO A 50 -7.65 -14.64 -3.47
N VAL A 51 -8.60 -13.81 -3.95
CA VAL A 51 -8.39 -12.83 -5.01
C VAL A 51 -9.24 -11.58 -4.77
N GLU A 52 -8.65 -10.42 -5.03
CA GLU A 52 -9.31 -9.13 -5.13
C GLU A 52 -9.10 -8.54 -6.52
N LEU A 53 -10.03 -7.69 -6.97
CA LEU A 53 -9.90 -6.92 -8.22
C LEU A 53 -9.66 -5.45 -7.87
N GLY A 54 -8.61 -4.86 -8.42
CA GLY A 54 -8.29 -3.45 -8.18
C GLY A 54 -6.87 -3.08 -8.58
N ILE A 55 -6.39 -1.94 -8.11
CA ILE A 55 -4.98 -1.53 -8.21
C ILE A 55 -4.42 -1.43 -6.79
N ARG A 56 -3.18 -1.88 -6.59
CA ARG A 56 -2.49 -1.71 -5.31
C ARG A 56 -2.04 -0.26 -5.15
N VAL A 57 -2.11 0.25 -3.92
CA VAL A 57 -1.52 1.54 -3.55
C VAL A 57 -0.57 1.29 -2.39
N CYS A 58 0.69 1.70 -2.55
CA CYS A 58 1.67 1.70 -1.48
C CYS A 58 1.72 3.09 -0.85
N ILE A 59 1.82 3.15 0.48
CA ILE A 59 1.98 4.39 1.24
C ILE A 59 3.15 4.25 2.22
N MET A 60 3.80 5.37 2.53
CA MET A 60 4.75 5.50 3.64
C MET A 60 4.22 6.51 4.64
N GLU A 61 4.10 6.08 5.90
CA GLU A 61 3.64 6.90 7.02
C GLU A 61 4.80 7.15 8.00
N ASP A 62 4.85 8.35 8.57
CA ASP A 62 5.77 8.67 9.65
C ASP A 62 5.22 8.28 11.03
N TYR A 63 6.03 8.49 12.07
CA TYR A 63 5.64 8.18 13.45
C TYR A 63 4.58 9.14 14.02
N HIS A 64 4.40 10.32 13.42
CA HIS A 64 3.34 11.25 13.80
C HIS A 64 2.00 10.86 13.18
N GLY A 65 1.96 10.04 12.13
CA GLY A 65 0.77 9.59 11.42
C GLY A 65 0.47 10.38 10.15
N PHE A 66 1.49 11.04 9.57
CA PHE A 66 1.43 11.68 8.27
C PHE A 66 1.91 10.74 7.17
N ILE A 67 1.20 10.75 6.05
CA ILE A 67 1.62 10.00 4.87
C ILE A 67 2.62 10.86 4.09
N LEU A 68 3.87 10.41 4.04
CA LEU A 68 5.00 11.11 3.42
C LEU A 68 5.08 10.86 1.91
N HIS A 69 4.77 9.63 1.49
CA HIS A 69 4.88 9.20 0.10
C HIS A 69 3.82 8.17 -0.25
N HIS A 70 3.46 8.10 -1.53
CA HIS A 70 2.56 7.08 -2.05
C HIS A 70 2.88 6.75 -3.50
N LYS A 71 2.47 5.54 -3.92
CA LYS A 71 2.58 5.06 -5.29
C LYS A 71 1.37 4.21 -5.65
N VAL A 72 0.72 4.55 -6.77
CA VAL A 72 -0.23 3.66 -7.44
C VAL A 72 0.58 2.64 -8.24
N MET A 73 0.35 1.37 -7.98
CA MET A 73 1.21 0.28 -8.43
C MET A 73 0.56 -0.47 -9.59
N GLN A 74 0.92 -0.11 -10.83
CA GLN A 74 0.45 -0.79 -12.04
C GLN A 74 1.38 -1.94 -12.41
N LYS A 75 0.86 -3.17 -12.43
CA LYS A 75 1.56 -4.42 -12.73
C LYS A 75 2.77 -4.63 -11.83
N GLU A 76 2.68 -4.07 -10.62
CA GLU A 76 3.74 -4.07 -9.60
C GLU A 76 3.28 -4.84 -8.36
N THR A 77 4.26 -5.41 -7.67
CA THR A 77 4.08 -6.16 -6.43
C THR A 77 4.87 -5.48 -5.32
N ASP A 78 4.44 -5.68 -4.08
CA ASP A 78 5.01 -5.01 -2.89
C ASP A 78 6.53 -5.22 -2.81
N ASP A 79 7.01 -6.42 -3.13
CA ASP A 79 8.43 -6.77 -3.12
C ASP A 79 9.27 -6.06 -4.20
N LYS A 80 8.65 -5.44 -5.21
CA LYS A 80 9.35 -4.71 -6.27
C LYS A 80 9.51 -3.21 -6.00
N VAL A 81 8.66 -2.64 -5.14
CA VAL A 81 8.60 -1.19 -4.94
C VAL A 81 9.30 -0.69 -3.67
N ALA A 82 9.69 -1.59 -2.75
CA ALA A 82 10.21 -1.22 -1.43
C ALA A 82 11.39 -0.23 -1.48
N ILE A 83 12.43 -0.54 -2.25
CA ILE A 83 13.64 0.27 -2.36
C ILE A 83 13.35 1.62 -3.04
N GLU A 84 12.55 1.61 -4.10
CA GLU A 84 12.15 2.81 -4.82
C GLU A 84 11.37 3.77 -3.91
N MET A 85 10.38 3.24 -3.19
CA MET A 85 9.57 4.01 -2.23
C MET A 85 10.45 4.71 -1.19
N VAL A 86 11.47 4.03 -0.66
CA VAL A 86 12.40 4.63 0.31
C VAL A 86 13.20 5.75 -0.33
N LYS A 87 13.83 5.51 -1.49
CA LYS A 87 14.63 6.51 -2.18
C LYS A 87 13.83 7.76 -2.53
N LEU A 88 12.61 7.59 -3.04
CA LEU A 88 11.71 8.69 -3.36
C LEU A 88 11.22 9.45 -2.12
N THR A 89 11.12 8.77 -0.99
CA THR A 89 10.78 9.40 0.30
C THR A 89 11.97 10.20 0.83
N GLN A 90 13.18 9.64 0.79
CA GLN A 90 14.43 10.32 1.18
C GLN A 90 14.72 11.55 0.33
N ALA A 91 14.38 11.52 -0.96
CA ALA A 91 14.52 12.67 -1.85
C ALA A 91 13.69 13.89 -1.39
N LYS A 92 12.61 13.68 -0.64
CA LYS A 92 11.76 14.74 -0.07
C LYS A 92 12.03 14.99 1.42
N PHE A 93 12.45 13.95 2.14
CA PHE A 93 12.68 13.94 3.57
C PHE A 93 14.04 13.29 3.87
N SER A 94 15.11 14.07 3.84
CA SER A 94 16.49 13.57 3.98
C SER A 94 16.77 12.90 5.33
N GLU A 95 15.97 13.19 6.35
CA GLU A 95 16.06 12.58 7.68
C GLU A 95 15.36 11.22 7.77
N PHE A 96 14.73 10.73 6.69
CA PHE A 96 14.07 9.43 6.65
C PHE A 96 15.10 8.29 6.60
N ASN A 97 15.41 7.70 7.76
CA ASN A 97 16.48 6.70 7.90
C ASN A 97 16.03 5.37 8.53
N ALA A 98 14.78 5.27 8.98
CA ALA A 98 14.24 4.06 9.60
C ALA A 98 12.88 3.69 8.99
N CYS A 99 12.67 2.41 8.64
CA CYS A 99 11.39 1.96 8.08
C CYS A 99 11.04 0.51 8.45
N SER A 100 9.75 0.28 8.73
CA SER A 100 9.18 -1.05 8.97
C SER A 100 8.26 -1.44 7.81
N PHE A 101 8.39 -2.66 7.33
CA PHE A 101 7.70 -3.18 6.16
C PHE A 101 6.88 -4.42 6.48
N ASP A 102 5.72 -4.55 5.83
CA ASP A 102 4.97 -5.81 5.90
C ASP A 102 5.77 -6.95 5.24
N LYS A 103 5.46 -8.18 5.65
CA LYS A 103 6.05 -9.41 5.09
C LYS A 103 5.87 -9.53 3.58
N GLY A 104 4.85 -8.90 2.99
CA GLY A 104 4.63 -8.82 1.54
C GLY A 104 5.79 -8.18 0.76
N PHE A 105 6.51 -7.23 1.37
CA PHE A 105 7.66 -6.54 0.76
C PHE A 105 8.94 -7.39 0.76
N HIS A 106 8.89 -8.63 1.22
CA HIS A 106 10.07 -9.47 1.35
C HIS A 106 10.60 -9.99 0.00
N SER A 107 11.85 -9.63 -0.30
CA SER A 107 12.71 -10.30 -1.28
C SER A 107 14.16 -10.34 -0.77
N LYS A 108 15.01 -11.23 -1.31
CA LYS A 108 16.45 -11.24 -0.98
C LYS A 108 17.12 -9.90 -1.30
N SER A 109 16.69 -9.29 -2.41
CA SER A 109 17.14 -7.96 -2.84
C SER A 109 16.75 -6.91 -1.81
N ASN A 110 15.50 -6.89 -1.34
CA ASN A 110 15.04 -5.91 -0.36
C ASN A 110 15.71 -6.09 1.01
N GLN A 111 15.94 -7.33 1.45
CA GLN A 111 16.64 -7.60 2.71
C GLN A 111 18.08 -7.04 2.75
N SER A 112 18.72 -6.92 1.59
CA SER A 112 20.09 -6.40 1.47
C SER A 112 20.07 -4.92 1.12
N GLY A 113 19.40 -4.54 0.02
CA GLY A 113 19.38 -3.18 -0.50
C GLY A 113 18.71 -2.15 0.41
N LEU A 114 17.74 -2.54 1.24
CA LEU A 114 17.15 -1.60 2.22
C LEU A 114 18.16 -1.23 3.32
N LYS A 115 19.04 -2.15 3.72
CA LYS A 115 20.06 -1.89 4.75
C LYS A 115 21.21 -1.00 4.25
N GLU A 116 21.35 -0.87 2.93
CA GLU A 116 22.34 0.03 2.32
C GLU A 116 21.87 1.50 2.34
N ILE A 117 20.56 1.73 2.49
CA ILE A 117 19.94 3.06 2.37
C ILE A 117 19.21 3.53 3.64
N LEU A 118 19.02 2.65 4.63
CA LEU A 118 18.38 2.94 5.91
C LEU A 118 19.26 2.42 7.05
N ASP A 119 19.36 3.20 8.11
CA ASP A 119 20.05 2.84 9.34
C ASP A 119 19.32 1.70 10.06
N GLU A 120 17.97 1.77 10.08
CA GLU A 120 17.12 0.78 10.74
C GLU A 120 16.06 0.22 9.79
N VAL A 121 16.08 -1.10 9.59
CA VAL A 121 15.12 -1.80 8.72
C VAL A 121 14.47 -2.96 9.45
N THR A 122 13.13 -2.90 9.55
CA THR A 122 12.31 -4.01 10.04
C THR A 122 11.54 -4.63 8.88
N LEU A 123 12.07 -5.73 8.32
CA LEU A 123 11.42 -6.48 7.23
C LEU A 123 11.38 -7.97 7.57
N PRO A 124 10.20 -8.52 7.93
CA PRO A 124 10.04 -9.95 8.21
C PRO A 124 10.35 -10.82 7.00
N LYS A 125 10.98 -11.97 7.21
CA LYS A 125 11.29 -12.93 6.15
C LYS A 125 10.07 -13.75 5.75
N LYS A 126 9.81 -13.86 4.45
CA LYS A 126 8.77 -14.75 3.91
C LYS A 126 9.26 -16.20 3.87
N GLY A 127 8.43 -17.13 4.36
CA GLY A 127 8.73 -18.57 4.39
C GLY A 127 9.42 -19.06 5.67
N LYS A 128 10.16 -20.17 5.58
CA LYS A 128 10.85 -20.81 6.71
C LYS A 128 12.01 -19.93 7.19
N LEU A 129 12.00 -19.63 8.49
CA LEU A 129 13.06 -18.88 9.15
C LEU A 129 14.26 -19.78 9.44
N SER A 130 15.48 -19.29 9.17
CA SER A 130 16.69 -19.90 9.71
C SER A 130 16.82 -19.56 11.20
N ILE A 131 17.72 -20.24 11.92
CA ILE A 131 17.99 -19.92 13.34
C ILE A 131 18.41 -18.44 13.50
N LYS A 132 19.24 -17.93 12.58
CA LYS A 132 19.65 -16.52 12.56
C LYS A 132 18.47 -15.58 12.32
N ASP A 133 17.59 -15.92 11.39
CA ASP A 133 16.39 -15.11 11.12
C ASP A 133 15.43 -15.11 12.31
N GLN A 134 15.27 -16.25 13.00
CA GLN A 134 14.46 -16.35 14.21
C GLN A 134 15.00 -15.46 15.32
N GLN A 135 16.31 -15.53 15.60
CA GLN A 135 16.95 -14.69 16.60
C GLN A 135 16.73 -13.19 16.30
N ARG A 136 16.92 -12.78 15.04
CA ARG A 136 16.66 -11.41 14.60
C ARG A 136 15.20 -10.99 14.75
N GLU A 137 14.25 -11.79 14.26
CA GLU A 137 12.83 -11.43 14.28
C GLU A 137 12.22 -11.52 15.69
N TYR A 138 12.84 -12.26 16.61
CA TYR A 138 12.36 -12.43 17.98
C TYR A 138 13.02 -11.47 18.97
N ALA A 139 14.05 -10.73 18.53
CA ALA A 139 14.63 -9.62 19.27
C ALA A 139 13.54 -8.59 19.62
N GLU A 140 13.69 -7.93 20.77
CA GLU A 140 12.63 -7.07 21.30
C GLU A 140 12.47 -5.81 20.45
N GLU A 141 13.57 -5.28 19.92
CA GLU A 141 13.62 -4.14 18.99
C GLU A 141 12.80 -4.44 17.73
N PHE A 142 12.96 -5.64 17.16
CA PHE A 142 12.22 -6.07 15.98
C PHE A 142 10.72 -6.20 16.27
N LYS A 143 10.35 -6.75 17.43
CA LYS A 143 8.95 -6.85 17.87
C LYS A 143 8.34 -5.47 18.09
N GLN A 144 9.06 -4.55 18.69
CA GLN A 144 8.60 -3.18 18.93
C GLN A 144 8.40 -2.42 17.62
N ALA A 145 9.35 -2.48 16.70
CA ALA A 145 9.20 -1.90 15.37
C ALA A 145 8.01 -2.52 14.62
N LYS A 146 7.84 -3.84 14.70
CA LYS A 146 6.70 -4.53 14.10
C LYS A 146 5.35 -4.11 14.73
N LYS A 147 5.28 -3.81 16.03
CA LYS A 147 4.04 -3.32 16.65
C LYS A 147 3.57 -1.99 16.03
N LYS A 148 4.47 -1.20 15.44
CA LYS A 148 4.11 0.03 14.71
C LYS A 148 3.31 -0.23 13.43
N HIS A 149 3.23 -1.47 12.94
CA HIS A 149 2.34 -1.80 11.80
C HIS A 149 0.86 -1.49 12.07
N SER A 150 0.41 -1.53 13.32
CA SER A 150 -0.97 -1.15 13.65
C SER A 150 -1.28 0.31 13.30
N ALA A 151 -0.28 1.20 13.29
CA ALA A 151 -0.45 2.60 12.89
C ALA A 151 -0.74 2.70 11.39
N VAL A 152 0.06 2.05 10.54
CA VAL A 152 -0.15 2.10 9.07
C VAL A 152 -1.46 1.43 8.66
N GLU A 153 -1.88 0.35 9.34
CA GLU A 153 -3.19 -0.28 9.11
C GLU A 153 -4.34 0.67 9.46
N SER A 154 -4.23 1.41 10.57
CA SER A 154 -5.15 2.49 10.90
C SER A 154 -5.16 3.54 9.80
N ALA A 155 -4.00 3.86 9.24
CA ALA A 155 -3.89 4.83 8.16
C ALA A 155 -4.59 4.37 6.87
N ILE A 156 -4.38 3.12 6.46
CA ILE A 156 -5.05 2.51 5.32
C ILE A 156 -6.57 2.51 5.51
N ASN A 157 -7.05 2.08 6.68
CA ASN A 157 -8.47 2.06 6.99
C ASN A 157 -9.09 3.47 6.92
N ALA A 158 -8.41 4.46 7.50
CA ALA A 158 -8.88 5.84 7.41
C ALA A 158 -8.89 6.38 5.97
N LEU A 159 -7.93 6.02 5.12
CA LEU A 159 -8.01 6.36 3.68
C LEU A 159 -9.25 5.76 3.02
N GLN A 160 -9.58 4.50 3.33
CA GLN A 160 -10.77 3.83 2.78
C GLN A 160 -12.06 4.51 3.23
N VAL A 161 -12.20 4.78 4.53
CA VAL A 161 -13.38 5.45 5.12
C VAL A 161 -13.52 6.88 4.59
N HIS A 162 -12.42 7.56 4.31
CA HIS A 162 -12.41 8.95 3.84
C HIS A 162 -12.32 9.11 2.32
N GLY A 163 -12.79 8.11 1.56
CA GLY A 163 -13.08 8.24 0.14
C GLY A 163 -12.36 7.23 -0.76
N LEU A 164 -11.26 6.63 -0.29
CA LEU A 164 -10.49 5.69 -1.12
C LEU A 164 -11.13 4.29 -1.19
N SER A 165 -12.24 4.03 -0.48
CA SER A 165 -13.02 2.80 -0.64
C SER A 165 -13.69 2.69 -2.02
N LYS A 166 -13.96 3.81 -2.70
CA LYS A 166 -14.52 3.82 -4.06
C LYS A 166 -14.06 5.06 -4.83
N CYS A 167 -13.14 4.85 -5.78
CA CYS A 167 -12.78 5.88 -6.75
C CYS A 167 -13.92 6.12 -7.75
N ARG A 168 -14.32 7.38 -7.93
CA ARG A 168 -15.33 7.79 -8.93
C ARG A 168 -14.70 8.27 -10.24
N ASP A 169 -13.43 8.66 -10.19
CA ASP A 169 -12.68 9.07 -11.37
C ASP A 169 -12.42 7.85 -12.26
N HIS A 170 -12.44 8.08 -13.58
CA HIS A 170 -12.18 7.06 -14.58
C HIS A 170 -10.74 7.16 -15.12
N GLY A 171 -10.21 6.01 -15.54
CA GLY A 171 -8.87 5.94 -16.08
C GLY A 171 -7.80 5.96 -14.99
N ILE A 172 -6.59 5.56 -15.36
CA ILE A 172 -5.49 5.43 -14.40
C ILE A 172 -5.07 6.78 -13.83
N GLU A 173 -4.95 7.80 -14.69
CA GLU A 173 -4.60 9.17 -14.26
C GLU A 173 -5.65 9.73 -13.29
N GLY A 174 -6.92 9.39 -13.51
CA GLY A 174 -8.01 9.72 -12.59
C GLY A 174 -7.83 9.04 -11.25
N PHE A 175 -7.51 7.75 -11.23
CA PHE A 175 -7.25 6.99 -10.02
C PHE A 175 -6.03 7.52 -9.24
N GLU A 176 -4.95 7.87 -9.93
CA GLU A 176 -3.75 8.48 -9.35
C GLU A 176 -4.06 9.82 -8.68
N ARG A 177 -4.74 10.72 -9.40
CA ARG A 177 -5.18 12.01 -8.87
C ARG A 177 -6.10 11.84 -7.67
N TYR A 178 -7.08 10.93 -7.76
CA TYR A 178 -8.02 10.64 -6.69
C TYR A 178 -7.30 10.15 -5.43
N THR A 179 -6.34 9.23 -5.61
CA THR A 179 -5.50 8.70 -4.53
C THR A 179 -4.68 9.81 -3.86
N ALA A 180 -4.03 10.66 -4.65
CA ALA A 180 -3.25 11.78 -4.14
C ALA A 180 -4.10 12.77 -3.31
N LEU A 181 -5.32 13.08 -3.78
CA LEU A 181 -6.25 13.96 -3.06
C LEU A 181 -6.74 13.33 -1.75
N ALA A 182 -7.01 12.03 -1.73
CA ALA A 182 -7.40 11.32 -0.50
C ALA A 182 -6.29 11.38 0.56
N ILE A 183 -5.04 11.21 0.14
CA ILE A 183 -3.86 11.28 1.01
C ILE A 183 -3.65 12.70 1.53
N LEU A 184 -3.75 13.71 0.68
CA LEU A 184 -3.69 15.11 1.10
C LEU A 184 -4.76 15.43 2.15
N SER A 185 -6.01 15.02 1.88
CA SER A 185 -7.15 15.23 2.78
C SER A 185 -6.91 14.58 4.13
N ARG A 186 -6.34 13.37 4.16
CA ARG A 186 -5.97 12.69 5.40
C ARG A 186 -4.90 13.43 6.18
N ASN A 187 -3.85 13.92 5.52
CA ASN A 187 -2.81 14.69 6.20
C ASN A 187 -3.40 15.99 6.80
N ILE A 188 -4.31 16.67 6.09
CA ILE A 188 -5.01 17.85 6.63
C ILE A 188 -5.86 17.50 7.86
N GLN A 189 -6.61 16.39 7.81
CA GLN A 189 -7.37 15.91 8.97
C GLN A 189 -6.46 15.64 10.17
N LYS A 190 -5.26 15.10 9.93
CA LYS A 190 -4.27 14.83 10.97
C LYS A 190 -3.78 16.12 11.64
N VAL A 191 -3.50 17.18 10.86
CA VAL A 191 -3.21 18.52 11.41
C VAL A 191 -4.35 19.01 12.30
N GLY A 192 -5.60 18.90 11.82
CA GLY A 192 -6.79 19.29 12.58
C GLY A 192 -6.93 18.52 13.90
N ALA A 193 -6.65 17.21 13.89
CA ALA A 193 -6.65 16.37 15.09
C ALA A 193 -5.59 16.83 16.10
N ILE A 194 -4.36 17.08 15.64
CA ILE A 194 -3.27 17.58 16.50
C ILE A 194 -3.67 18.91 17.15
N LYS A 195 -4.17 19.87 16.37
CA LYS A 195 -4.60 21.18 16.88
C LYS A 195 -5.70 21.03 17.93
N ARG A 196 -6.69 20.17 17.67
CA ARG A 196 -7.78 19.90 18.61
C ARG A 196 -7.26 19.25 19.90
N ASP A 197 -6.28 18.38 19.82
CA ASP A 197 -5.71 17.69 20.98
C ASP A 197 -4.89 18.64 21.86
N MET A 198 -4.09 19.50 21.23
CA MET A 198 -3.37 20.58 21.92
C MET A 198 -4.33 21.51 22.67
N GLU A 199 -5.42 21.92 22.02
CA GLU A 199 -6.40 22.82 22.64
C GLU A 199 -7.13 22.13 23.81
N ARG A 200 -7.45 20.83 23.68
CA ARG A 200 -8.05 20.05 24.78
C ARG A 200 -7.12 19.95 25.99
N GLN A 201 -5.81 19.78 25.77
CA GLN A 201 -4.82 19.74 26.84
C GLN A 201 -4.70 21.09 27.54
N ARG A 202 -4.60 22.19 26.77
CA ARG A 202 -4.57 23.56 27.28
C ARG A 202 -5.75 23.87 28.19
N LEU A 203 -6.96 23.56 27.73
CA LEU A 203 -8.19 23.75 28.51
C LEU A 203 -8.26 22.88 29.77
N ALA A 204 -7.70 21.66 29.72
CA ALA A 204 -7.64 20.78 30.89
C ALA A 204 -6.65 21.28 31.95
N GLU A 205 -5.54 21.87 31.54
CA GLU A 205 -4.56 22.50 32.43
C GLU A 205 -5.12 23.76 33.10
N GLU A 206 -5.79 24.63 32.33
CA GLU A 206 -6.47 25.82 32.88
C GLU A 206 -7.52 25.44 33.94
N LYS A 207 -8.32 24.39 33.68
CA LYS A 207 -9.29 23.88 34.66
C LYS A 207 -8.65 23.33 35.93
N LYS A 208 -7.47 22.72 35.83
CA LYS A 208 -6.71 22.23 37.00
C LYS A 208 -6.09 23.38 37.80
N GLN A 209 -5.68 24.46 37.14
CA GLN A 209 -5.12 25.64 37.81
C GLN A 209 -6.19 26.52 38.46
N ALA A 210 -7.42 26.48 37.95
CA ALA A 210 -8.56 27.20 38.50
C ALA A 210 -9.30 26.46 39.64
N ALA A 211 -8.90 25.21 39.94
CA ALA A 211 -9.46 24.37 40.99
C ALA A 211 -8.50 24.27 42.18
#